data_AF-A0A523T1M7-F1
#
_entry.id   AF-A0A523T1M7-F1
#
_cell.length_a   1.000
_cell.length_b   1.000
_cell.length_c   1.000
_cell.angle_alpha   90.00
_cell.angle_beta   90.00
_cell.angle_gamma   90.00
#
_symmetry.space_group_name_H-M   'P 1'
#
loop_
_entity.id
_entity.type
_entity.pdbx_description
1 polymer ?
#
loop_
_entity_poly.entity_id
_entity_poly.type
_entity_poly.pdbx_seq_one_letter_code
_entity_poly.pdbx_strand_id
1 'polypeptide(L)'
;MIPLKDENPTKLFPFFTIALIIVNCIIFIIEFLQGERLSTFVKSFGCIPYEVMMNVDLEPVIFFPVRLTIITSMFLHGGFAHLIGNMLYLWIFGNNIEDRLGHLRFIIFYVLAGLLASLAQILINPLSTIPQIGASGAISGILGAYLLLYPKAKILTLIPFVIIRIIRLPAFVVLGIWILLQVINGFASLSYTAQGGVAF
;
A
#
# COMPACT_ATOMS: atom_id res chain seq x y z
N MET A 1 14.22 2.79 -8.88
CA MET A 1 14.91 3.81 -8.03
C MET A 1 14.51 3.56 -6.60
N ILE A 2 15.46 3.54 -5.67
CA ILE A 2 15.20 3.18 -4.27
C ILE A 2 15.48 4.43 -3.42
N PRO A 3 14.45 5.07 -2.82
CA PRO A 3 14.68 6.16 -1.89
C PRO A 3 15.37 5.60 -0.64
N LEU A 4 16.34 6.34 -0.10
CA LEU A 4 17.12 5.93 1.08
C LEU A 4 16.76 6.78 2.29
N LYS A 5 16.58 8.08 2.08
CA LYS A 5 16.33 9.05 3.15
C LYS A 5 15.83 10.37 2.57
N ASP A 6 15.01 11.08 3.32
CA ASP A 6 14.67 12.47 3.04
C ASP A 6 15.46 13.46 3.93
N GLU A 7 15.52 14.73 3.51
CA GLU A 7 16.33 15.75 4.20
C GLU A 7 15.57 16.54 5.25
N ASN A 8 14.27 16.33 5.44
CA ASN A 8 13.51 17.14 6.39
C ASN A 8 13.73 16.63 7.82
N PRO A 9 14.03 17.53 8.77
CA PRO A 9 14.10 17.15 10.18
C PRO A 9 12.68 16.92 10.73
N THR A 10 12.52 15.89 11.56
CA THR A 10 11.30 15.62 12.34
C THR A 10 11.49 16.01 13.80
N LYS A 11 10.45 16.52 14.46
CA LYS A 11 10.48 16.87 15.89
C LYS A 11 9.82 15.81 16.76
N LEU A 12 8.71 15.24 16.31
CA LEU A 12 7.95 14.20 16.98
C LEU A 12 8.51 12.81 16.67
N PHE A 13 8.45 11.92 17.65
CA PHE A 13 8.75 10.52 17.46
C PHE A 13 7.64 9.86 16.61
N PRO A 14 7.94 9.17 15.50
CA PRO A 14 6.93 8.71 14.55
C PRO A 14 6.25 7.41 15.02
N PHE A 15 5.45 7.51 16.08
CA PHE A 15 4.82 6.39 16.76
C PHE A 15 3.94 5.54 15.83
N PHE A 16 2.99 6.17 15.13
CA PHE A 16 2.06 5.44 14.27
C PHE A 16 2.72 4.92 13.00
N THR A 17 3.70 5.65 12.45
CA THR A 17 4.51 5.16 11.33
C THR A 17 5.18 3.84 11.71
N ILE A 18 5.83 3.78 12.87
CA ILE A 18 6.49 2.56 13.36
C ILE A 18 5.47 1.48 13.69
N ALA A 19 4.38 1.83 14.38
CA ALA A 19 3.33 0.87 14.74
C ALA A 19 2.72 0.21 13.49
N LEU A 20 2.41 1.00 12.45
CA LEU A 20 1.90 0.48 11.19
C LEU A 20 2.92 -0.44 10.52
N ILE A 21 4.21 -0.09 10.52
CA ILE A 21 5.25 -0.97 9.98
C ILE A 21 5.28 -2.31 10.73
N ILE A 22 5.30 -2.28 12.05
CA ILE A 22 5.32 -3.48 12.89
C ILE A 22 4.08 -4.34 12.63
N VAL A 23 2.89 -3.74 12.61
CA VAL A 23 1.63 -4.46 12.37
C VAL A 23 1.63 -5.13 10.99
N ASN A 24 2.05 -4.41 9.93
CA ASN A 24 2.15 -4.97 8.59
C ASN A 24 3.15 -6.13 8.51
N CYS A 25 4.31 -6.00 9.16
CA CYS A 25 5.28 -7.09 9.24
C CYS A 25 4.75 -8.31 9.99
N ILE A 26 4.05 -8.12 11.11
CA ILE A 26 3.43 -9.21 11.88
C ILE A 26 2.38 -9.92 11.03
N ILE A 27 1.48 -9.17 10.40
CA ILE A 27 0.43 -9.74 9.55
C ILE A 27 1.04 -10.48 8.36
N PHE A 28 2.08 -9.94 7.73
CA PHE A 28 2.77 -10.61 6.64
C PHE A 28 3.49 -11.89 7.10
N ILE A 29 4.05 -11.94 8.31
CA ILE A 29 4.60 -13.19 8.87
C ILE A 29 3.48 -14.21 9.04
N ILE A 30 2.33 -13.82 9.58
CA ILE A 30 1.16 -14.71 9.72
C ILE A 30 0.68 -15.22 8.35
N GLU A 31 0.63 -14.33 7.35
CA GLU A 31 0.30 -14.63 5.96
C GLU A 31 1.31 -15.64 5.37
N PHE A 32 2.60 -15.38 5.49
CA PHE A 32 3.67 -16.24 4.98
C PHE A 32 3.66 -17.64 5.62
N LEU A 33 3.31 -17.73 6.90
CA LEU A 33 3.22 -18.99 7.64
C LEU A 33 1.98 -19.83 7.26
N GLN A 34 1.04 -19.32 6.45
CA GLN A 34 -0.13 -20.09 6.02
C GLN A 34 0.20 -21.25 5.08
N GLY A 35 1.34 -21.20 4.35
CA GLY A 35 1.72 -22.23 3.39
C GLY A 35 0.62 -22.50 2.36
N GLU A 36 0.14 -23.74 2.28
CA GLU A 36 -0.93 -24.15 1.38
C GLU A 36 -2.26 -23.39 1.59
N ARG A 37 -2.47 -22.82 2.77
CA ARG A 37 -3.69 -22.05 3.10
C ARG A 37 -3.60 -20.57 2.72
N LEU A 38 -2.49 -20.13 2.12
CA LEU A 38 -2.26 -18.72 1.78
C LEU A 38 -3.37 -18.15 0.88
N SER A 39 -3.79 -18.88 -0.15
CA SER A 39 -4.86 -18.45 -1.06
C SER A 39 -6.18 -18.22 -0.30
N THR A 40 -6.55 -19.17 0.56
CA THR A 40 -7.74 -19.06 1.42
C THR A 40 -7.63 -17.87 2.36
N PHE A 41 -6.48 -17.68 3.01
CA PHE A 41 -6.23 -16.57 3.93
C PHE A 41 -6.35 -15.20 3.23
N VAL A 42 -5.74 -15.07 2.05
CA VAL A 42 -5.81 -13.83 1.26
C VAL A 42 -7.24 -13.56 0.77
N LYS A 43 -8.01 -14.57 0.40
CA LYS A 43 -9.43 -14.38 0.05
C LYS A 43 -10.28 -13.98 1.26
N SER A 44 -10.03 -14.54 2.44
CA SER A 44 -10.78 -14.20 3.66
C SER A 44 -10.54 -12.78 4.18
N PHE A 45 -9.33 -12.25 4.02
CA PHE A 45 -8.94 -10.95 4.59
C PHE A 45 -8.64 -9.87 3.54
N GLY A 46 -8.58 -10.24 2.26
CA GLY A 46 -8.43 -9.34 1.13
C GLY A 46 -9.78 -8.75 0.72
N CYS A 47 -9.74 -7.61 0.06
CA CYS A 47 -10.97 -6.94 -0.37
C CYS A 47 -11.33 -7.41 -1.77
N ILE A 48 -12.40 -8.17 -1.92
CA ILE A 48 -12.89 -8.59 -3.23
C ILE A 48 -13.97 -7.60 -3.70
N PRO A 49 -13.74 -6.83 -4.79
CA PRO A 49 -14.70 -5.83 -5.26
C PRO A 49 -16.12 -6.36 -5.46
N TYR A 50 -16.25 -7.56 -6.03
CA TYR A 50 -17.54 -8.21 -6.27
C TYR A 50 -18.31 -8.45 -4.97
N GLU A 51 -17.64 -8.94 -3.93
CA GLU A 51 -18.26 -9.21 -2.63
C GLU A 51 -18.78 -7.93 -1.97
N VAL A 52 -17.99 -6.86 -2.00
CA VAL A 52 -18.37 -5.56 -1.45
C VAL A 52 -19.55 -4.95 -2.22
N MET A 53 -19.51 -5.01 -3.56
CA MET A 53 -20.52 -4.38 -4.42
C MET A 53 -21.85 -5.13 -4.40
N MET A 54 -21.80 -6.46 -4.48
CA MET A 54 -23.00 -7.31 -4.49
C MET A 54 -23.47 -7.69 -3.10
N ASN A 55 -22.69 -7.36 -2.06
CA ASN A 55 -22.96 -7.71 -0.68
C ASN A 55 -23.19 -9.22 -0.51
N VAL A 56 -22.30 -10.00 -1.14
CA VAL A 56 -22.23 -11.47 -1.08
C VAL A 56 -20.86 -11.89 -0.59
N ASP A 57 -20.77 -13.07 0.00
CA ASP A 57 -19.52 -13.64 0.49
C ASP A 57 -19.18 -14.86 -0.38
N LEU A 58 -18.03 -14.84 -1.06
CA LEU A 58 -17.59 -15.96 -1.89
C LEU A 58 -16.82 -16.96 -1.02
N GLU A 59 -16.67 -18.19 -1.48
CA GLU A 59 -15.84 -19.16 -0.77
C GLU A 59 -14.37 -18.71 -0.73
N PRO A 60 -13.72 -18.69 0.46
CA PRO A 60 -14.22 -19.14 1.76
C PRO A 60 -15.11 -18.11 2.49
N VAL A 61 -16.28 -18.56 2.96
CA VAL A 61 -17.18 -17.72 3.77
C VAL A 61 -16.50 -17.28 5.06
N ILE A 62 -16.59 -15.99 5.38
CA ILE A 62 -15.98 -15.38 6.57
C ILE A 62 -17.01 -15.05 7.66
N PHE A 63 -16.58 -15.09 8.91
CA PHE A 63 -17.44 -14.83 10.07
C PHE A 63 -17.65 -13.34 10.39
N PHE A 64 -17.15 -12.43 9.55
CA PHE A 64 -17.27 -10.98 9.75
C PHE A 64 -17.72 -10.28 8.46
N PRO A 65 -18.32 -9.07 8.55
CA PRO A 65 -18.89 -8.41 7.39
C PRO A 65 -17.86 -8.19 6.28
N VAL A 66 -18.19 -8.63 5.06
CA VAL A 66 -17.40 -8.45 3.84
C VAL A 66 -16.91 -7.01 3.66
N ARG A 67 -17.72 -6.00 4.00
CA ARG A 67 -17.32 -4.58 3.85
C ARG A 67 -16.13 -4.19 4.73
N LEU A 68 -15.87 -4.92 5.81
CA LEU A 68 -14.70 -4.69 6.66
C LEU A 68 -13.40 -5.22 6.02
N THR A 69 -13.50 -6.07 4.98
CA THR A 69 -12.30 -6.52 4.25
C THR A 69 -11.57 -5.37 3.57
N ILE A 70 -12.25 -4.24 3.29
CA ILE A 70 -11.64 -2.98 2.82
C ILE A 70 -10.54 -2.50 3.79
N ILE A 71 -10.72 -2.73 5.10
CA ILE A 71 -9.74 -2.34 6.13
C ILE A 71 -8.67 -3.42 6.28
N THR A 72 -9.06 -4.69 6.40
CA THR A 72 -8.09 -5.77 6.61
C THR A 72 -7.15 -5.94 5.41
N SER A 73 -7.65 -5.69 4.19
CA SER A 73 -6.86 -5.76 2.96
C SER A 73 -5.71 -4.77 2.94
N MET A 74 -5.80 -3.66 3.68
CA MET A 74 -4.73 -2.66 3.78
C MET A 74 -3.46 -3.21 4.44
N PHE A 75 -3.54 -4.37 5.10
CA PHE A 75 -2.42 -4.96 5.84
C PHE A 75 -1.83 -6.22 5.21
N LEU A 76 -2.52 -6.82 4.23
CA LEU A 76 -2.05 -7.98 3.49
C LEU A 76 -1.07 -7.59 2.39
N HIS A 77 -0.14 -8.48 2.02
CA HIS A 77 0.86 -8.17 1.00
C HIS A 77 1.18 -9.38 0.13
N GLY A 78 1.02 -9.26 -1.19
CA GLY A 78 1.31 -10.34 -2.15
C GLY A 78 2.78 -10.77 -2.32
N GLY A 79 3.65 -10.52 -1.33
CA GLY A 79 5.04 -11.00 -1.30
C GLY A 79 6.02 -10.04 -0.64
N PHE A 80 7.25 -10.50 -0.42
CA PHE A 80 8.30 -9.73 0.25
C PHE A 80 8.61 -8.40 -0.44
N ALA A 81 8.72 -8.38 -1.77
CA ALA A 81 8.99 -7.15 -2.51
C ALA A 81 7.87 -6.12 -2.34
N HIS A 82 6.62 -6.56 -2.28
CA HIS A 82 5.46 -5.70 -2.05
C HIS A 82 5.48 -5.11 -0.64
N LEU A 83 5.71 -5.94 0.39
CA LEU A 83 5.85 -5.47 1.78
C LEU A 83 7.03 -4.51 1.93
N ILE A 84 8.23 -4.90 1.53
CA ILE A 84 9.45 -4.10 1.68
C ILE A 84 9.29 -2.76 0.97
N GLY A 85 8.71 -2.76 -0.23
CA GLY A 85 8.42 -1.53 -0.98
C GLY A 85 7.50 -0.59 -0.21
N ASN A 86 6.38 -1.09 0.32
CA ASN A 86 5.45 -0.29 1.12
C ASN A 86 6.10 0.23 2.41
N MET A 87 6.79 -0.63 3.16
CA MET A 87 7.39 -0.25 4.44
C MET A 87 8.53 0.75 4.27
N LEU A 88 9.31 0.64 3.18
CA LEU A 88 10.35 1.61 2.84
C LEU A 88 9.76 3.00 2.62
N TYR A 89 8.69 3.12 1.83
CA TYR A 89 8.06 4.41 1.57
C TYR A 89 7.32 4.94 2.81
N LEU A 90 6.64 4.07 3.56
CA LEU A 90 6.03 4.47 4.83
C LEU A 90 7.08 4.98 5.82
N TRP A 91 8.23 4.33 5.92
CA TRP A 91 9.32 4.75 6.81
C TRP A 91 9.92 6.11 6.43
N ILE A 92 10.20 6.32 5.14
CA ILE A 92 10.88 7.53 4.66
C ILE A 92 9.95 8.76 4.65
N PHE A 93 8.66 8.56 4.40
CA PHE A 93 7.73 9.67 4.19
C PHE A 93 6.69 9.81 5.31
N GLY A 94 6.33 8.70 5.98
CA GLY A 94 5.30 8.68 7.02
C GLY A 94 5.67 9.50 8.24
N ASN A 95 6.93 9.42 8.69
CA ASN A 95 7.44 10.18 9.83
C ASN A 95 7.25 11.70 9.66
N ASN A 96 7.49 12.26 8.47
CA ASN A 96 7.32 13.69 8.22
C ASN A 96 5.85 14.11 8.22
N ILE A 97 4.98 13.26 7.67
CA ILE A 97 3.54 13.54 7.67
C ILE A 97 2.98 13.40 9.07
N GLU A 98 3.45 12.43 9.85
CA GLU A 98 3.09 12.28 11.26
C GLU A 98 3.57 13.46 12.10
N ASP A 99 4.80 13.93 11.90
CA ASP A 99 5.33 15.13 12.55
C ASP A 99 4.50 16.37 12.21
N ARG A 100 4.11 16.52 10.94
CA ARG A 100 3.38 17.69 10.46
C ARG A 100 1.91 17.72 10.88
N LEU A 101 1.26 16.56 10.95
CA LEU A 101 -0.16 16.44 11.28
C LEU A 101 -0.40 16.19 12.78
N GLY A 102 0.57 15.61 13.47
CA GLY A 102 0.41 14.99 14.78
C GLY A 102 -0.22 13.58 14.68
N HIS A 103 0.00 12.78 15.72
CA HIS A 103 -0.36 11.35 15.77
C HIS A 103 -1.81 11.03 15.37
N LEU A 104 -2.79 11.69 15.98
CA LEU A 104 -4.21 11.38 15.76
C LEU A 104 -4.65 11.72 14.32
N ARG A 105 -4.22 12.88 13.79
CA ARG A 105 -4.59 13.28 12.43
C ARG A 105 -3.88 12.44 11.39
N PHE A 106 -2.65 12.00 11.67
CA PHE A 106 -1.92 11.07 10.81
C PHE A 106 -2.63 9.73 10.65
N ILE A 107 -3.04 9.09 11.75
CA ILE A 107 -3.70 7.78 11.64
C ILE A 107 -5.07 7.87 10.96
N ILE A 108 -5.85 8.92 11.25
CA ILE A 108 -7.11 9.19 10.55
C ILE A 108 -6.84 9.40 9.05
N PHE A 109 -5.84 10.20 8.70
CA PHE A 109 -5.46 10.45 7.31
C PHE A 109 -5.04 9.16 6.59
N TYR A 110 -4.22 8.32 7.21
CA TYR A 110 -3.78 7.03 6.67
C TYR A 110 -4.97 6.11 6.37
N VAL A 111 -5.88 5.96 7.33
CA VAL A 111 -7.07 5.12 7.17
C VAL A 111 -7.99 5.67 6.08
N LEU A 112 -8.28 6.97 6.09
CA LEU A 112 -9.14 7.59 5.06
C LEU A 112 -8.53 7.48 3.66
N ALA A 113 -7.23 7.69 3.52
CA ALA A 113 -6.54 7.51 2.23
C ALA A 113 -6.64 6.07 1.73
N GLY A 114 -6.46 5.08 2.62
CA GLY A 114 -6.62 3.67 2.28
C GLY A 114 -8.05 3.33 1.86
N LEU A 115 -9.05 3.76 2.64
CA LEU A 115 -10.46 3.55 2.32
C LEU A 115 -10.85 4.16 0.96
N LEU A 116 -10.41 5.39 0.68
CA LEU A 116 -10.68 6.06 -0.60
C LEU A 116 -9.99 5.35 -1.77
N ALA A 117 -8.76 4.89 -1.59
CA ALA A 117 -8.04 4.13 -2.62
C ALA A 117 -8.73 2.79 -2.90
N SER A 118 -9.10 2.03 -1.87
CA SER A 118 -9.83 0.77 -2.01
C SER A 118 -11.19 0.99 -2.69
N LEU A 119 -11.93 2.03 -2.30
CA LEU A 119 -13.20 2.36 -2.94
C LEU A 119 -13.02 2.74 -4.41
N ALA A 120 -12.01 3.55 -4.74
CA ALA A 120 -11.69 3.88 -6.13
C ALA A 120 -11.40 2.63 -6.95
N GLN A 121 -10.62 1.69 -6.41
CA GLN A 121 -10.32 0.43 -7.08
C GLN A 121 -11.56 -0.46 -7.27
N ILE A 122 -12.43 -0.54 -6.26
CA ILE A 122 -13.72 -1.25 -6.36
C ILE A 122 -14.57 -0.64 -7.47
N LEU A 123 -14.65 0.69 -7.56
CA LEU A 123 -15.44 1.38 -8.59
C LEU A 123 -14.86 1.22 -10.01
N ILE A 124 -13.54 1.07 -10.14
CA ILE A 124 -12.88 0.83 -11.44
C ILE A 124 -13.18 -0.58 -11.96
N ASN A 125 -13.23 -1.60 -11.09
CA ASN A 125 -13.56 -2.97 -11.49
C ASN A 125 -14.49 -3.66 -10.47
N PRO A 126 -15.79 -3.30 -10.46
CA PRO A 126 -16.72 -3.76 -9.43
C PRO A 126 -17.07 -5.23 -9.53
N LEU A 127 -16.80 -5.87 -10.67
CA LEU A 127 -17.07 -7.29 -10.90
C LEU A 127 -15.85 -8.19 -10.65
N SER A 128 -14.72 -7.63 -10.24
CA SER A 128 -13.52 -8.41 -9.94
C SER A 128 -13.75 -9.36 -8.76
N THR A 129 -13.43 -10.63 -8.98
CA THR A 129 -13.35 -11.66 -7.93
C THR A 129 -11.93 -11.84 -7.40
N ILE A 130 -10.97 -11.06 -7.90
CA ILE A 130 -9.58 -11.09 -7.44
C ILE A 130 -9.46 -10.18 -6.21
N PRO A 131 -8.94 -10.68 -5.07
CA PRO A 131 -8.74 -9.88 -3.88
C PRO A 131 -7.69 -8.80 -4.13
N GLN A 132 -8.03 -7.55 -3.81
CA GLN A 132 -7.06 -6.46 -3.71
C GLN A 132 -6.47 -6.44 -2.30
N ILE A 133 -5.15 -6.25 -2.21
CA ILE A 133 -4.39 -6.25 -0.96
C ILE A 133 -3.27 -5.21 -1.02
N GLY A 134 -2.88 -4.68 0.13
CA GLY A 134 -1.70 -3.82 0.28
C GLY A 134 -1.99 -2.49 0.95
N ALA A 135 -0.98 -1.99 1.65
CA ALA A 135 -0.96 -0.65 2.24
C ALA A 135 -0.77 0.49 1.21
N SER A 136 -0.54 0.14 -0.06
CA SER A 136 -0.10 1.06 -1.12
C SER A 136 -1.07 2.22 -1.36
N GLY A 137 -2.38 2.00 -1.21
CA GLY A 137 -3.39 3.06 -1.34
C GLY A 137 -3.25 4.14 -0.26
N ALA A 138 -3.15 3.72 1.01
CA ALA A 138 -2.92 4.64 2.12
C ALA A 138 -1.57 5.35 2.02
N ILE A 139 -0.52 4.62 1.64
CA ILE A 139 0.82 5.18 1.42
C ILE A 139 0.79 6.19 0.27
N SER A 140 0.07 5.92 -0.83
CA SER A 140 -0.10 6.90 -1.91
C SER A 140 -0.69 8.22 -1.42
N GLY A 141 -1.64 8.17 -0.47
CA GLY A 141 -2.14 9.36 0.22
C GLY A 141 -1.06 10.10 1.00
N ILE A 142 -0.22 9.38 1.77
CA ILE A 142 0.94 9.95 2.47
C ILE A 142 1.90 10.64 1.49
N LEU A 143 2.22 9.99 0.36
CA LEU A 143 3.13 10.56 -0.64
C LEU A 143 2.51 11.78 -1.33
N GLY A 144 1.22 11.77 -1.59
CA GLY A 144 0.48 12.93 -2.09
C GLY A 144 0.54 14.11 -1.11
N ALA A 145 0.29 13.88 0.18
CA ALA A 145 0.44 14.89 1.22
C ALA A 145 1.88 15.41 1.30
N TYR A 146 2.86 14.51 1.19
CA TYR A 146 4.28 14.87 1.18
C TYR A 146 4.63 15.79 0.02
N LEU A 147 4.16 15.50 -1.19
CA LEU A 147 4.41 16.35 -2.36
C LEU A 147 3.83 17.76 -2.19
N LEU A 148 2.66 17.88 -1.55
CA LEU A 148 2.03 19.17 -1.27
C LEU A 148 2.76 19.97 -0.18
N LEU A 149 3.20 19.30 0.88
CA LEU A 149 3.86 19.93 2.02
C LEU A 149 5.34 20.24 1.78
N TYR A 150 6.01 19.39 0.98
CA TYR A 150 7.46 19.45 0.75
C TYR A 150 7.81 19.41 -0.76
N PRO A 151 7.24 20.28 -1.61
CA PRO A 151 7.40 20.21 -3.07
C PRO A 151 8.85 20.38 -3.55
N LYS A 152 9.69 21.06 -2.75
CA LYS A 152 11.11 21.31 -3.04
C LYS A 152 12.06 20.35 -2.33
N ALA A 153 11.54 19.39 -1.55
CA ALA A 153 12.39 18.44 -0.84
C ALA A 153 13.17 17.56 -1.83
N LYS A 154 14.36 17.17 -1.40
CA LYS A 154 15.23 16.25 -2.12
C LYS A 154 15.30 14.94 -1.36
N ILE A 155 15.25 13.85 -2.13
CA ILE A 155 15.32 12.49 -1.61
C ILE A 155 16.63 11.89 -2.06
N LEU A 156 17.42 11.42 -1.09
CA LEU A 156 18.62 10.66 -1.37
C LEU A 156 18.19 9.32 -1.97
N THR A 157 18.54 9.08 -3.22
CA THR A 157 18.00 7.97 -4.00
C THR A 157 19.12 7.15 -4.62
N LEU A 158 19.00 5.82 -4.49
CA LEU A 158 19.85 4.84 -5.13
C LEU A 158 19.30 4.48 -6.53
N ILE A 159 20.16 4.54 -7.54
CA ILE A 159 19.85 4.16 -8.93
C ILE A 159 20.72 2.95 -9.31
N PRO A 160 20.15 1.73 -9.38
CA PRO A 160 20.93 0.53 -9.60
C PRO A 160 21.13 0.13 -11.08
N PHE A 161 20.41 0.74 -12.04
CA PHE A 161 20.22 0.15 -13.38
C PHE A 161 21.34 0.36 -14.42
N VAL A 162 22.40 1.13 -14.13
CA VAL A 162 23.53 1.34 -15.09
C VAL A 162 24.88 1.50 -14.38
N ILE A 163 24.94 2.40 -13.40
CA ILE A 163 26.06 2.57 -12.47
C ILE A 163 25.41 2.81 -11.12
N ILE A 164 25.82 2.08 -10.09
CA ILE A 164 25.34 2.31 -8.73
C ILE A 164 25.70 3.74 -8.34
N ARG A 165 24.69 4.61 -8.34
CA ARG A 165 24.83 6.03 -7.98
C ARG A 165 23.83 6.38 -6.90
N ILE A 166 24.32 7.15 -5.93
CA ILE A 166 23.50 7.77 -4.90
C ILE A 166 23.43 9.26 -5.26
N ILE A 167 22.25 9.71 -5.68
CA ILE A 167 22.02 11.10 -6.06
C ILE A 167 20.81 11.67 -5.34
N ARG A 168 20.77 12.99 -5.21
CA ARG A 168 19.65 13.73 -4.65
C ARG A 168 18.70 14.11 -5.77
N LEU A 169 17.48 13.61 -5.70
CA LEU A 169 16.44 13.92 -6.69
C LEU A 169 15.30 14.68 -6.04
N PRO A 170 14.63 15.58 -6.78
CA PRO A 170 13.41 16.21 -6.29
C PRO A 170 12.36 15.16 -5.93
N ALA A 171 11.64 15.37 -4.83
CA ALA A 171 10.63 14.43 -4.32
C ALA A 171 9.57 14.09 -5.40
N PHE A 172 9.13 15.08 -6.19
CA PHE A 172 8.15 14.85 -7.26
C PHE A 172 8.60 13.84 -8.32
N VAL A 173 9.89 13.73 -8.61
CA VAL A 173 10.41 12.74 -9.56
C VAL A 173 10.33 11.35 -8.96
N VAL A 174 10.86 11.19 -7.74
CA VAL A 174 10.93 9.88 -7.06
C VAL A 174 9.53 9.35 -6.77
N LEU A 175 8.67 10.21 -6.22
CA LEU A 175 7.30 9.86 -5.85
C LEU A 175 6.41 9.70 -7.08
N GLY A 176 6.59 10.55 -8.11
CA GLY A 176 5.86 10.43 -9.37
C GLY A 176 6.13 9.10 -10.07
N ILE A 177 7.38 8.64 -10.11
CA ILE A 177 7.74 7.32 -10.66
C ILE A 177 7.08 6.21 -9.85
N TRP A 178 7.13 6.28 -8.51
CA TRP A 178 6.52 5.24 -7.69
C TRP A 178 5.00 5.17 -7.87
N ILE A 179 4.30 6.31 -7.86
CA ILE A 179 2.85 6.37 -8.09
C ILE A 179 2.51 5.84 -9.49
N LEU A 180 3.28 6.20 -10.51
CA LEU A 180 3.10 5.68 -11.86
C LEU A 180 3.23 4.16 -11.90
N LEU A 181 4.21 3.59 -11.21
CA LEU A 181 4.37 2.14 -11.10
C LEU A 181 3.18 1.50 -10.38
N GLN A 182 2.65 2.11 -9.32
CA GLN A 182 1.43 1.61 -8.67
C GLN A 182 0.23 1.59 -9.61
N VAL A 183 0.05 2.66 -10.40
CA VAL A 183 -1.02 2.75 -11.40
C VAL A 183 -0.84 1.67 -12.47
N ILE A 184 0.37 1.52 -13.02
CA ILE A 184 0.67 0.47 -14.03
C ILE A 184 0.40 -0.92 -13.46
N ASN A 185 0.86 -1.22 -12.25
CA ASN A 185 0.61 -2.51 -11.60
C ASN A 185 -0.89 -2.75 -11.36
N GLY A 186 -1.63 -1.70 -10.98
CA GLY A 186 -3.08 -1.73 -10.85
C GLY A 186 -3.80 -2.01 -12.18
N PHE A 187 -3.37 -1.40 -13.30
CA PHE A 187 -3.94 -1.70 -14.61
C PHE A 187 -3.51 -3.06 -15.18
N ALA A 188 -2.29 -3.49 -14.89
CA ALA A 188 -1.80 -4.81 -15.30
C ALA A 188 -2.65 -5.92 -14.67
N SER A 189 -2.99 -5.81 -13.39
CA SER A 189 -3.86 -6.79 -12.72
C SER A 189 -5.27 -6.85 -13.33
N LEU A 190 -5.82 -5.73 -13.82
CA LEU A 190 -7.07 -5.72 -14.60
C LEU A 190 -6.94 -6.46 -15.93
N SER A 191 -5.80 -6.33 -16.61
CA SER A 191 -5.56 -6.94 -17.92
C SER A 191 -5.39 -8.46 -17.83
N TYR A 192 -4.77 -8.97 -16.76
CA TYR A 192 -4.75 -10.40 -16.44
C TYR A 192 -6.14 -10.97 -16.13
N THR A 193 -7.13 -10.12 -15.84
CA THR A 193 -8.53 -10.54 -15.65
C THR A 193 -9.28 -10.66 -16.99
N ALA A 194 -8.87 -9.91 -18.01
CA ALA A 194 -9.48 -9.92 -19.35
C ALA A 194 -8.97 -11.07 -20.24
N GLN A 195 -7.77 -11.59 -19.98
CA GLN A 195 -7.27 -12.84 -20.54
C GLN A 195 -7.41 -13.91 -19.45
N GLY A 196 -8.45 -14.74 -19.54
CA GLY A 196 -8.77 -15.77 -18.54
C GLY A 196 -7.54 -16.43 -17.91
N GLY A 197 -7.50 -16.40 -16.58
CA GLY A 197 -6.33 -16.75 -15.77
C GLY A 197 -5.70 -18.08 -16.18
N VAL A 198 -4.41 -18.04 -16.49
CA VAL A 198 -3.58 -19.25 -16.57
C VAL A 198 -3.33 -19.71 -15.14
N ALA A 199 -3.70 -20.96 -14.87
CA ALA A 199 -3.45 -21.62 -13.60
C ALA A 199 -1.96 -21.55 -13.22
N PHE A 200 -1.71 -21.11 -11.99
CA PHE A 200 -0.51 -21.43 -11.21
C PHE A 200 -0.97 -22.06 -9.90
#